data_AF-A0A554G750-F1
#
_entry.id   AF-A0A554G750-F1
#
_cell.length_a   1.000
_cell.length_b   1.000
_cell.length_c   1.000
_cell.angle_alpha   90.00
_cell.angle_beta   90.00
_cell.angle_gamma   90.00
#
_symmetry.space_group_name_H-M   'P 1'
#
loop_
_entity.id
_entity.type
_entity.pdbx_description
1 polymer ?
#
loop_
_entity_poly.entity_id
_entity_poly.type
_entity_poly.pdbx_seq_one_letter_code
_entity_poly.pdbx_strand_id
1 'polypeptide(L)'
;MKRNPFILVSAFWVVSCVRAAAPAPVKVDEDSSIVFPPFFAQPAVSVGTEGTVYELDGDTLRALSIATRDLLPPQDKPVSCGSRWESQRYRVVRQGEVIFIRIEEDPGACGRTHPALDSGASYAIHRDGRILRRLIDGQADVSAPADAGTPSIPGDPGTASPEGLGEGPSPFLPQAWQDAGPPGPAPAPARR
;
A
#
# COMPACT_ATOMS: atom_id res chain seq x y z
N MET A 1 -62.00 32.08 -40.69
CA MET A 1 -61.75 30.86 -39.89
C MET A 1 -60.24 30.62 -39.80
N LYS A 2 -59.79 30.11 -38.64
CA LYS A 2 -58.42 30.13 -38.06
C LYS A 2 -57.34 29.39 -38.87
N ARG A 3 -56.10 29.92 -38.80
CA ARG A 3 -54.82 29.24 -39.10
C ARG A 3 -54.62 28.04 -38.16
N ASN A 4 -53.99 26.97 -38.65
CA ASN A 4 -53.18 26.09 -37.80
C ASN A 4 -52.02 25.48 -38.62
N PRO A 5 -50.75 25.72 -38.25
CA PRO A 5 -49.60 25.01 -38.80
C PRO A 5 -49.35 23.75 -37.95
N PHE A 6 -49.21 22.60 -38.60
CA PHE A 6 -48.76 21.36 -37.96
C PHE A 6 -47.23 21.34 -38.00
N ILE A 7 -46.59 21.64 -36.87
CA ILE A 7 -45.15 21.52 -36.68
C ILE A 7 -44.85 20.04 -36.42
N LEU A 8 -44.16 19.38 -37.36
CA LEU A 8 -43.57 18.06 -37.13
C LEU A 8 -42.25 18.22 -36.38
N VAL A 9 -42.23 17.73 -35.15
CA VAL A 9 -41.08 17.65 -34.26
C VAL A 9 -40.23 16.45 -34.67
N SER A 10 -39.01 16.69 -35.16
CA SER A 10 -38.04 15.66 -35.50
C SER A 10 -37.12 15.38 -34.31
N ALA A 11 -37.05 14.10 -33.93
CA ALA A 11 -36.40 13.57 -32.73
C ALA A 11 -34.88 13.81 -32.66
N PHE A 12 -34.42 14.34 -31.54
CA PHE A 12 -33.00 14.37 -31.15
C PHE A 12 -32.58 12.98 -30.62
N TRP A 13 -31.78 12.26 -31.38
CA TRP A 13 -31.07 11.07 -30.89
C TRP A 13 -29.83 11.52 -30.10
N VAL A 14 -29.94 11.52 -28.77
CA VAL A 14 -28.79 11.76 -27.89
C VAL A 14 -28.13 10.41 -27.63
N VAL A 15 -27.11 10.07 -28.41
CA VAL A 15 -26.17 8.98 -28.08
C VAL A 15 -25.33 9.47 -26.91
N SER A 16 -25.76 9.12 -25.69
CA SER A 16 -25.02 9.42 -24.47
C SER A 16 -23.90 8.39 -24.31
N CYS A 17 -22.66 8.84 -24.47
CA CYS A 17 -21.49 8.08 -24.04
C CYS A 17 -21.54 7.99 -22.50
N VAL A 18 -22.00 6.85 -21.97
CA VAL A 18 -21.84 6.53 -20.55
C VAL A 18 -20.35 6.34 -20.30
N ARG A 19 -19.69 7.42 -19.87
CA ARG A 19 -18.33 7.37 -19.33
C ARG A 19 -18.42 6.51 -18.06
N ALA A 20 -17.84 5.31 -18.10
CA ALA A 20 -17.75 4.45 -16.92
C ALA A 20 -17.17 5.28 -15.78
N ALA A 21 -17.98 5.49 -14.73
CA ALA A 21 -17.52 6.17 -13.54
C ALA A 21 -16.33 5.38 -12.99
N ALA A 22 -15.23 6.07 -12.71
CA ALA A 22 -14.14 5.47 -11.96
C ALA A 22 -14.74 4.92 -10.63
N PRO A 23 -14.36 3.71 -10.20
CA PRO A 23 -14.87 3.18 -8.94
C PRO A 23 -14.60 4.19 -7.83
N ALA A 24 -15.64 4.47 -7.04
CA ALA A 24 -15.51 5.37 -5.89
C ALA A 24 -14.40 4.84 -4.96
N PRO A 25 -13.56 5.72 -4.38
CA PRO A 25 -12.56 5.29 -3.41
C PRO A 25 -13.27 4.53 -2.28
N VAL A 26 -12.77 3.34 -1.95
CA VAL A 26 -13.33 2.54 -0.85
C VAL A 26 -13.19 3.37 0.42
N LYS A 27 -14.30 3.57 1.14
CA LYS A 27 -14.27 4.25 2.43
C LYS A 27 -13.48 3.37 3.39
N VAL A 28 -12.25 3.77 3.68
CA VAL A 28 -11.41 3.12 4.68
C VAL A 28 -11.83 3.70 6.03
N ASP A 29 -12.51 2.91 6.84
CA ASP A 29 -12.68 3.23 8.24
C ASP A 29 -11.37 2.73 8.90
N GLU A 30 -10.42 3.60 9.26
CA GLU A 30 -9.14 3.18 9.88
C GLU A 30 -9.33 2.92 11.38
N ASP A 31 -9.75 1.70 11.73
CA ASP A 31 -9.85 1.26 13.13
C ASP A 31 -8.50 0.73 13.63
N SER A 32 -7.73 1.59 14.30
CA SER A 32 -6.42 1.25 14.87
C SER A 32 -6.47 0.22 16.01
N SER A 33 -7.65 -0.10 16.55
CA SER A 33 -7.78 -1.15 17.57
C SER A 33 -7.67 -2.57 17.00
N ILE A 34 -7.81 -2.72 15.67
CA ILE A 34 -7.72 -4.02 14.99
C ILE A 34 -6.26 -4.45 14.85
N VAL A 35 -5.83 -5.48 15.57
CA VAL A 35 -4.48 -6.04 15.44
C VAL A 35 -4.45 -7.11 14.35
N PHE A 36 -3.47 -7.04 13.45
CA PHE A 36 -3.30 -8.06 12.41
C PHE A 36 -2.82 -9.39 12.99
N PRO A 37 -3.38 -10.53 12.53
CA PRO A 37 -2.89 -11.83 12.93
C PRO A 37 -1.49 -12.06 12.35
N PRO A 38 -0.68 -12.95 12.96
CA PRO A 38 0.63 -13.30 12.43
C PRO A 38 0.49 -14.20 11.20
N PHE A 39 0.27 -13.61 10.02
CA PHE A 39 0.05 -14.29 8.74
C PHE A 39 1.12 -15.33 8.35
N PHE A 40 2.31 -15.23 8.95
CA PHE A 40 3.47 -16.09 8.68
C PHE A 40 3.82 -17.04 9.83
N ALA A 41 3.13 -16.96 10.98
CA ALA A 41 3.38 -17.88 12.08
C ALA A 41 3.01 -19.33 11.73
N GLN A 42 2.12 -19.51 10.75
CA GLN A 42 1.81 -20.82 10.19
C GLN A 42 2.14 -20.85 8.69
N PRO A 43 2.69 -21.96 8.18
CA PRO A 43 2.86 -22.13 6.75
C PRO A 43 1.48 -22.11 6.08
N ALA A 44 1.31 -21.28 5.06
CA ALA A 44 0.10 -21.29 4.27
C ALA A 44 -0.02 -22.65 3.57
N VAL A 45 -1.21 -23.25 3.58
CA VAL A 45 -1.45 -24.48 2.82
C VAL A 45 -1.30 -24.13 1.33
N SER A 46 -0.28 -24.69 0.69
CA SER A 46 -0.02 -24.40 -0.72
C SER A 46 -1.06 -25.07 -1.59
N VAL A 47 -1.77 -24.27 -2.37
CA VAL A 47 -2.70 -24.74 -3.40
C VAL A 47 -1.91 -25.60 -4.40
N GLY A 48 -2.38 -26.82 -4.65
CA GLY A 48 -1.68 -27.81 -5.49
C GLY A 48 -1.15 -29.04 -4.73
N THR A 49 -1.37 -29.12 -3.42
CA THR A 49 -1.10 -30.35 -2.67
C THR A 49 -2.10 -31.43 -3.08
N GLU A 50 -1.58 -32.57 -3.58
CA GLU A 50 -2.39 -33.68 -4.10
C GLU A 50 -3.39 -34.20 -3.06
N GLY A 51 -4.63 -34.47 -3.47
CA GLY A 51 -5.68 -34.98 -2.60
C GLY A 51 -6.34 -33.96 -1.66
N THR A 52 -5.94 -32.67 -1.70
CA THR A 52 -6.56 -31.62 -0.88
C THR A 52 -7.56 -30.81 -1.72
N VAL A 53 -8.81 -30.74 -1.26
CA VAL A 53 -9.83 -29.85 -1.82
C VAL A 53 -9.79 -28.53 -1.08
N TYR A 54 -9.75 -27.43 -1.82
CA TYR A 54 -9.75 -26.07 -1.28
C TYR A 54 -11.07 -25.41 -1.63
N GLU A 55 -11.77 -24.90 -0.63
CA GLU A 55 -12.97 -24.10 -0.81
C GLU A 55 -12.67 -22.64 -0.48
N LEU A 56 -13.14 -21.73 -1.34
CA LEU A 56 -13.09 -20.30 -1.10
C LEU A 56 -14.53 -19.78 -1.09
N ASP A 57 -15.01 -19.37 0.07
CA ASP A 57 -16.36 -18.83 0.19
C ASP A 57 -16.48 -17.46 -0.51
N GLY A 58 -17.71 -17.10 -0.90
CA GLY A 58 -17.98 -15.89 -1.67
C GLY A 58 -17.63 -14.58 -0.93
N ASP A 59 -17.69 -14.57 0.40
CA ASP A 59 -17.31 -13.39 1.18
C ASP A 59 -15.78 -13.25 1.20
N THR A 60 -15.04 -14.35 1.29
CA THR A 60 -13.58 -14.34 1.17
C THR A 60 -13.15 -13.88 -0.22
N LEU A 61 -13.77 -14.41 -1.27
CA LEU A 61 -13.47 -14.01 -2.65
C LEU A 61 -13.75 -12.51 -2.88
N ARG A 62 -14.86 -11.99 -2.33
CA ARG A 62 -15.20 -10.56 -2.38
C ARG A 62 -14.15 -9.72 -1.65
N ALA A 63 -13.79 -10.08 -0.41
CA ALA A 63 -12.79 -9.36 0.36
C ALA A 63 -11.43 -9.36 -0.35
N LEU A 64 -11.01 -10.49 -0.90
CA LEU A 64 -9.78 -10.60 -1.69
C LEU A 64 -9.81 -9.66 -2.89
N SER A 65 -10.90 -9.66 -3.68
CA SER A 65 -11.02 -8.75 -4.81
C SER A 65 -11.00 -7.27 -4.41
N ILE A 66 -11.50 -6.91 -3.23
CA ILE A 66 -11.48 -5.53 -2.72
C ILE A 66 -10.04 -5.15 -2.36
N ALA A 67 -9.35 -5.98 -1.58
CA ALA A 67 -7.95 -5.74 -1.19
C ALA A 67 -7.03 -5.64 -2.41
N THR A 68 -7.16 -6.56 -3.38
CA THR A 68 -6.32 -6.57 -4.60
C THR A 68 -6.53 -5.31 -5.44
N ARG A 69 -7.79 -4.86 -5.62
CA ARG A 69 -8.11 -3.66 -6.40
C ARG A 69 -7.76 -2.37 -5.70
N ASP A 70 -7.72 -2.39 -4.37
CA ASP A 70 -7.27 -1.25 -3.57
C ASP A 70 -5.74 -1.08 -3.63
N LEU A 71 -4.99 -2.18 -3.60
CA LEU A 71 -3.52 -2.15 -3.60
C LEU A 71 -2.91 -2.01 -5.00
N LEU A 72 -3.40 -2.78 -5.97
CA LEU A 72 -2.74 -2.98 -7.26
C LEU A 72 -3.44 -2.21 -8.38
N PRO A 73 -2.68 -1.76 -9.39
CA PRO A 73 -3.27 -1.09 -10.53
C PRO A 73 -4.23 -2.03 -11.30
N PRO A 74 -5.19 -1.47 -12.05
CA PRO A 74 -5.96 -2.21 -13.03
C PRO A 74 -5.05 -2.92 -14.05
N GLN A 75 -5.46 -4.12 -14.47
CA GLN A 75 -4.68 -4.99 -15.37
C GLN A 75 -5.10 -4.84 -16.85
N ASP A 76 -5.82 -3.78 -17.19
CA ASP A 76 -6.28 -3.47 -18.57
C ASP A 76 -5.14 -2.95 -19.46
N LYS A 77 -4.00 -2.60 -18.86
CA LYS A 77 -2.81 -2.10 -19.53
C LYS A 77 -1.58 -2.90 -19.10
N PRO A 78 -0.50 -2.87 -19.89
CA PRO A 78 0.78 -3.44 -19.46
C PRO A 78 1.25 -2.77 -18.16
N VAL A 79 1.39 -3.58 -17.11
CA VAL A 79 1.96 -3.18 -15.82
C VAL A 79 3.31 -3.87 -15.59
N SER A 80 4.14 -3.32 -14.70
CA SER A 80 5.38 -3.95 -14.28
C SER A 80 5.09 -5.32 -13.62
N CYS A 81 6.06 -6.24 -13.65
CA CYS A 81 5.84 -7.60 -13.16
C CYS A 81 5.31 -7.63 -11.71
N GLY A 82 5.92 -6.85 -10.80
CA GLY A 82 5.52 -6.78 -9.39
C GLY A 82 4.17 -6.11 -9.15
N SER A 83 3.54 -5.51 -10.18
CA SER A 83 2.19 -4.95 -10.10
C SER A 83 1.13 -5.85 -10.73
N ARG A 84 1.53 -7.01 -11.28
CA ARG A 84 0.59 -8.00 -11.80
C ARG A 84 -0.05 -8.77 -10.68
N TRP A 85 -1.34 -9.07 -10.82
CA TRP A 85 -2.09 -9.78 -9.79
C TRP A 85 -1.59 -11.21 -9.58
N GLU A 86 -1.12 -11.86 -10.65
CA GLU A 86 -0.53 -13.21 -10.62
C GLU A 86 0.87 -13.26 -10.02
N SER A 87 1.56 -12.12 -9.93
CA SER A 87 2.89 -12.01 -9.30
C SER A 87 2.81 -11.70 -7.80
N GLN A 88 1.63 -11.82 -7.20
CA GLN A 88 1.44 -11.64 -5.76
C GLN A 88 1.17 -12.97 -5.08
N ARG A 89 1.54 -13.04 -3.80
CA ARG A 89 1.10 -14.06 -2.86
C ARG A 89 0.01 -13.46 -2.00
N TYR A 90 -1.09 -14.20 -1.89
CA TYR A 90 -2.24 -13.83 -1.06
C TYR A 90 -2.32 -14.79 0.11
N ARG A 91 -2.41 -14.24 1.32
CA ARG A 91 -2.71 -15.01 2.53
C ARG A 91 -3.98 -14.49 3.15
N VAL A 92 -4.87 -15.39 3.53
CA VAL A 92 -6.16 -15.05 4.10
C VAL A 92 -6.34 -15.77 5.43
N VAL A 93 -6.78 -15.02 6.45
CA VAL A 93 -7.18 -15.55 7.75
C VAL A 93 -8.56 -14.99 8.07
N ARG A 94 -9.53 -15.84 8.35
CA ARG A 94 -10.88 -15.41 8.76
C ARG A 94 -11.04 -15.57 10.27
N GLN A 95 -11.51 -14.53 10.94
CA GLN A 95 -11.85 -14.55 12.37
C GLN A 95 -13.24 -13.91 12.56
N GLY A 96 -14.25 -14.74 12.75
CA GLY A 96 -15.64 -14.29 12.82
C GLY A 96 -16.05 -13.55 11.55
N GLU A 97 -16.49 -12.30 11.71
CA GLU A 97 -16.97 -11.43 10.62
C GLU A 97 -15.85 -10.61 9.95
N VAL A 98 -14.59 -10.75 10.38
CA VAL A 98 -13.45 -10.03 9.81
C VAL A 98 -12.56 -11.00 9.02
N ILE A 99 -12.20 -10.57 7.82
CA ILE A 99 -11.34 -11.28 6.89
C ILE A 99 -10.04 -10.49 6.80
N PHE A 100 -8.98 -11.09 7.32
CA PHE A 100 -7.63 -10.55 7.29
C PHE A 100 -6.93 -11.04 6.03
N ILE A 101 -6.35 -10.11 5.26
CA ILE A 101 -5.66 -10.42 4.01
C ILE A 101 -4.27 -9.79 4.04
N ARG A 102 -3.25 -10.60 3.73
CA ARG A 102 -1.90 -10.13 3.46
C ARG A 102 -1.62 -10.33 1.98
N ILE A 103 -1.21 -9.26 1.32
CA ILE A 103 -0.74 -9.26 -0.07
C ILE A 103 0.74 -8.92 -0.03
N GLU A 104 1.56 -9.73 -0.67
CA GLU A 104 2.99 -9.51 -0.84
C GLU A 104 3.42 -9.92 -2.25
N GLU A 105 4.42 -9.23 -2.79
CA GLU A 105 5.00 -9.63 -4.07
C GLU A 105 5.65 -11.03 -3.97
N ASP A 106 5.42 -11.88 -4.97
CA ASP A 106 6.22 -13.10 -5.18
C ASP A 106 7.48 -12.76 -6.00
N PRO A 107 8.67 -12.70 -5.39
CA PRO A 107 9.87 -12.39 -6.15
C PRO A 107 10.17 -13.46 -7.21
N GLY A 108 9.80 -14.72 -6.94
CA GLY A 108 10.01 -15.83 -7.87
C GLY A 108 9.20 -15.69 -9.16
N ALA A 109 7.98 -15.17 -9.07
CA ALA A 109 7.14 -14.89 -10.24
C ALA A 109 7.77 -13.86 -11.20
N CYS A 110 8.64 -13.00 -10.68
CA CYS A 110 9.35 -11.97 -11.44
C CYS A 110 10.84 -12.28 -11.69
N GLY A 111 11.30 -13.50 -11.41
CA GLY A 111 12.70 -13.88 -11.58
C GLY A 111 13.67 -13.15 -10.63
N ARG A 112 13.17 -12.68 -9.49
CA ARG A 112 13.94 -12.03 -8.42
C ARG A 112 14.12 -12.99 -7.25
N THR A 113 15.17 -12.76 -6.46
CA THR A 113 15.45 -13.54 -5.23
C THR A 113 14.88 -12.88 -3.99
N HIS A 114 14.63 -11.57 -4.04
CA HIS A 114 14.17 -10.76 -2.91
C HIS A 114 12.96 -9.91 -3.32
N PRO A 115 11.97 -9.75 -2.42
CA PRO A 115 10.83 -8.86 -2.66
C PRO A 115 11.29 -7.40 -2.66
N ALA A 116 10.48 -6.51 -3.24
CA ALA A 116 10.67 -5.08 -3.05
C ALA A 116 10.25 -4.67 -1.63
N LEU A 117 10.89 -3.63 -1.08
CA LEU A 117 10.74 -3.26 0.34
C LEU A 117 9.31 -2.86 0.72
N ASP A 118 8.60 -2.18 -0.19
CA ASP A 118 7.27 -1.61 0.07
C ASP A 118 6.19 -2.25 -0.83
N SER A 119 6.38 -3.53 -1.23
CA SER A 119 5.51 -4.21 -2.20
C SER A 119 4.43 -5.07 -1.56
N GLY A 120 3.88 -4.64 -0.43
CA GLY A 120 2.87 -5.41 0.28
C GLY A 120 1.96 -4.56 1.16
N ALA A 121 0.87 -5.18 1.59
CA ALA A 121 -0.07 -4.58 2.51
C ALA A 121 -0.87 -5.62 3.29
N SER A 122 -1.34 -5.22 4.46
CA SER A 122 -2.26 -5.98 5.30
C SER A 122 -3.61 -5.27 5.37
N TYR A 123 -4.69 -6.04 5.24
CA TYR A 123 -6.07 -5.56 5.20
C TYR A 123 -6.91 -6.29 6.23
N ALA A 124 -7.78 -5.56 6.92
CA ALA A 124 -8.89 -6.11 7.68
C ALA A 124 -10.18 -5.67 7.00
N ILE A 125 -10.95 -6.64 6.50
CA ILE A 125 -12.18 -6.38 5.74
C ILE A 125 -13.34 -7.03 6.45
N HIS A 126 -14.37 -6.26 6.76
CA HIS A 126 -15.60 -6.82 7.29
C HIS A 126 -16.26 -7.69 6.24
N ARG A 127 -17.04 -8.69 6.66
CA ARG A 127 -17.75 -9.59 5.75
C ARG A 127 -18.58 -8.85 4.71
N ASP A 128 -19.15 -7.69 5.02
CA ASP A 128 -19.91 -6.88 4.04
C ASP A 128 -19.06 -6.21 2.93
N GLY A 129 -17.72 -6.25 3.04
CA GLY A 129 -16.78 -5.69 2.08
C GLY A 129 -16.18 -4.34 2.47
N ARG A 130 -16.54 -3.77 3.62
CA ARG A 130 -15.90 -2.53 4.11
C ARG A 130 -14.47 -2.80 4.59
N ILE A 131 -13.53 -1.94 4.20
CA ILE A 131 -12.16 -1.96 4.73
C ILE A 131 -12.20 -1.31 6.11
N LEU A 132 -11.90 -2.09 7.15
CA LEU A 132 -11.84 -1.69 8.55
C LEU A 132 -10.43 -1.26 9.00
N ARG A 133 -9.41 -1.67 8.26
CA ARG A 133 -8.02 -1.24 8.49
C ARG A 133 -7.15 -1.61 7.31
N ARG A 134 -6.17 -0.77 6.99
CA ARG A 134 -5.13 -1.06 6.02
C ARG A 134 -3.75 -0.64 6.55
N LEU A 135 -2.76 -1.48 6.33
CA LEU A 135 -1.36 -1.17 6.64
C LEU A 135 -0.49 -1.51 5.42
N ILE A 136 0.06 -0.49 4.77
CA ILE A 136 1.01 -0.66 3.66
C ILE A 136 2.41 -0.88 4.24
N ASP A 137 3.20 -1.75 3.64
CA ASP A 137 4.61 -1.92 4.01
C ASP A 137 5.36 -0.58 3.89
N GLY A 138 6.27 -0.32 4.84
CA GLY A 138 6.97 0.96 4.94
C GLY A 138 6.17 2.09 5.61
N GLN A 139 4.86 1.93 5.83
CA GLN A 139 4.06 2.87 6.62
C GLN A 139 4.21 2.59 8.12
N ALA A 140 4.38 3.63 8.94
CA ALA A 140 4.44 3.49 10.39
C ALA A 140 3.09 2.97 10.94
N ASP A 141 3.14 1.88 11.69
CA ASP A 141 1.97 1.42 12.44
C ASP A 141 1.84 2.23 13.73
N VAL A 142 0.93 3.20 13.74
CA VAL A 142 0.63 4.06 14.90
C VAL A 142 0.04 3.29 16.10
N SER A 143 -0.36 2.03 15.90
CA SER A 143 -0.93 1.17 16.94
C SER A 143 0.13 0.29 17.60
N ALA A 144 1.28 0.12 16.95
CA ALA A 144 2.42 -0.55 17.55
C ALA A 144 3.16 0.45 18.44
N PRO A 145 3.57 0.07 19.66
CA PRO A 145 4.45 0.91 20.46
C PRO A 145 5.74 1.15 19.67
N ALA A 146 6.17 2.41 19.60
CA ALA A 146 7.40 2.78 18.93
C ALA A 146 8.57 2.02 19.57
N ASP A 147 9.16 1.10 18.81
CA ASP A 147 10.45 0.44 19.11
C ASP A 147 11.64 1.38 18.83
N ALA A 148 11.37 2.65 18.54
CA ALA A 148 12.39 3.67 18.72
C ALA A 148 12.65 3.75 20.23
N GLY A 149 13.58 2.93 20.74
CA GLY A 149 13.89 2.79 22.15
C GLY A 149 13.82 4.15 22.85
N THR A 150 13.15 4.20 24.01
CA THR A 150 13.01 5.43 24.78
C THR A 150 14.36 6.12 24.90
N PRO A 151 14.54 7.35 24.40
CA PRO A 151 15.77 8.07 24.63
C PRO A 151 15.91 8.22 26.14
N SER A 152 16.87 7.51 26.73
CA SER A 152 17.11 7.45 28.18
C SER A 152 17.47 8.82 28.76
N ILE A 153 17.73 9.80 27.89
CA ILE A 153 18.21 11.13 28.20
C ILE A 153 17.45 12.13 27.29
N PRO A 154 16.69 13.08 27.85
CA PRO A 154 16.21 14.24 27.11
C PRO A 154 17.42 15.00 26.54
N GLY A 155 17.53 15.08 25.21
CA GLY A 155 18.51 15.95 24.57
C GLY A 155 18.00 17.38 24.60
N ASP A 156 18.75 18.29 25.21
CA ASP A 156 18.44 19.72 25.12
C ASP A 156 18.62 20.19 23.65
N PRO A 157 17.74 21.05 23.13
CA PRO A 157 17.86 21.58 21.77
C PRO A 157 19.25 22.18 21.53
N GLY A 158 20.01 21.61 20.59
CA GLY A 158 21.37 22.06 20.27
C GLY A 158 22.50 21.30 20.98
N THR A 159 22.20 20.27 21.78
CA THR A 159 23.22 19.40 22.38
C THR A 159 23.31 18.06 21.64
N ALA A 160 24.45 17.80 21.01
CA ALA A 160 24.79 16.46 20.54
C ALA A 160 25.31 15.63 21.73
N SER A 161 24.97 14.35 21.79
CA SER A 161 25.59 13.44 22.77
C SER A 161 27.11 13.43 22.57
N PRO A 162 27.93 13.54 23.64
CA PRO A 162 29.37 13.47 23.53
C PRO A 162 29.87 12.12 22.97
N GLU A 163 29.04 11.06 23.04
CA GLU A 163 29.32 9.76 22.41
C GLU A 163 28.97 9.68 20.92
N GLY A 164 28.26 10.68 20.36
CA GLY A 164 27.94 10.77 18.94
C GLY A 164 28.89 11.66 18.13
N LEU A 165 29.78 12.38 18.81
CA LEU A 165 30.82 13.22 18.21
C LEU A 165 32.19 12.58 18.41
N GLY A 166 32.32 11.32 18.00
CA GLY A 166 33.64 10.85 17.57
C GLY A 166 34.06 11.74 16.42
N GLU A 167 34.97 12.67 16.66
CA GLU A 167 35.60 13.50 15.64
C GLU A 167 36.47 12.60 14.77
N GLY A 168 35.81 11.87 13.87
CA GLY A 168 36.41 10.80 13.11
C GLY A 168 35.40 10.15 12.17
N PRO A 169 35.88 9.59 11.05
CA PRO A 169 35.02 8.95 10.09
C PRO A 169 34.20 7.86 10.76
N SER A 170 32.90 7.79 10.46
CA SER A 170 32.04 6.73 10.98
C SER A 170 32.68 5.37 10.65
N PRO A 171 32.93 4.48 11.64
CA PRO A 171 33.57 3.20 11.39
C PRO A 171 32.67 2.25 10.58
N PHE A 172 31.39 2.61 10.40
CA PHE A 172 30.38 1.80 9.73
C PHE A 172 30.06 2.26 8.31
N LEU A 173 30.54 3.42 7.87
CA LEU A 173 30.25 3.96 6.54
C LEU A 173 31.50 3.94 5.66
N PRO A 174 31.40 3.58 4.38
CA PRO A 174 32.49 3.80 3.42
C PRO A 174 32.86 5.29 3.37
N GLN A 175 34.15 5.63 3.35
CA GLN A 175 34.61 7.04 3.32
C GLN A 175 34.01 7.86 2.17
N ALA A 176 33.74 7.23 1.03
CA ALA A 176 33.12 7.88 -0.12
C ALA A 176 31.71 8.43 0.17
N TRP A 177 31.06 8.00 1.26
CA TRP A 177 29.72 8.42 1.65
C TRP A 177 29.74 9.43 2.81
N GLN A 178 30.93 9.86 3.23
CA GLN A 178 31.14 10.74 4.38
C GLN A 178 31.51 12.18 3.98
N ASP A 179 31.55 12.49 2.68
CA ASP A 179 31.75 13.86 2.19
C ASP A 179 30.38 14.52 2.02
N ALA A 180 30.08 15.54 2.83
CA ALA A 180 28.89 16.38 2.69
C ALA A 180 28.97 17.32 1.47
N GLY A 181 29.97 17.13 0.61
CA GLY A 181 30.32 18.02 -0.48
C GLY A 181 31.11 19.22 0.06
N PRO A 182 32.04 19.78 -0.74
CA PRO A 182 32.77 20.97 -0.34
C PRO A 182 31.79 22.14 -0.13
N PRO A 183 31.96 22.96 0.93
CA PRO A 183 31.13 24.13 1.15
C PRO A 183 31.22 25.06 -0.07
N GLY A 184 30.06 25.39 -0.63
CA GLY A 184 29.98 26.36 -1.74
C GLY A 184 30.60 27.70 -1.33
N PRO A 185 31.22 28.44 -2.27
CA PRO A 185 31.87 29.69 -1.96
C PRO A 185 30.87 30.70 -1.37
N ALA A 186 31.25 31.34 -0.26
CA ALA A 186 30.44 32.36 0.39
C ALA A 186 30.18 33.54 -0.57
N PRO A 187 28.96 34.13 -0.58
CA PRO A 187 28.65 35.27 -1.42
C PRO A 187 29.49 36.48 -1.02
N ALA A 188 30.13 37.12 -2.01
CA ALA A 188 30.97 38.29 -1.80
C ALA A 188 30.14 39.49 -1.31
N PRO A 189 30.65 40.30 -0.36
CA PRO A 189 29.94 41.47 0.13
C PRO A 189 29.78 42.52 -0.98
N ALA A 190 28.56 43.02 -1.13
CA ALA A 190 28.24 44.12 -2.04
C ALA A 190 29.01 45.38 -1.61
N ARG A 191 29.86 45.91 -2.51
CA ARG A 191 30.50 47.22 -2.31
C ARG A 191 29.43 48.32 -2.44
N ARG A 192 29.34 49.18 -1.43
CA ARG A 192 28.65 50.47 -1.50
C ARG A 192 29.54 51.49 -2.21
#